data_AF-A0A5B7YIV3-F1
#
_entry.id   AF-A0A5B7YIV3-F1
#
_cell.length_a   1.000
_cell.length_b   1.000
_cell.length_c   1.000
_cell.angle_alpha   90.00
_cell.angle_beta   90.00
_cell.angle_gamma   90.00
#
_symmetry.space_group_name_H-M   'P 1'
#
loop_
_entity.id
_entity.type
_entity.pdbx_description
1 polymer ?
#
loop_
_entity_poly.entity_id
_entity_poly.type
_entity_poly.pdbx_seq_one_letter_code
_entity_poly.pdbx_strand_id
1 'polypeptide(L)'
;MSLNISLKTLVNTSDFTGVVEVIDVKKDDKCGYLITANSLKSFKGEIVNSHFWVRNKNDLIKNHKKYFAILKRSQMRGICNQNLLSSGKRYQTFFPIKDMGELYILANRGSFMASSDSISYYPVGYVKIIQVVDQRIYAFGKWKEIEDAILKFQ
;
A
#
# COMPACT_ATOMS: atom_id res chain seq x y z
N MET A 1 1.13 11.54 -21.35
CA MET A 1 1.99 11.70 -20.16
C MET A 1 1.34 11.02 -18.97
N SER A 2 1.91 9.93 -18.45
CA SER A 2 1.55 9.45 -17.12
C SER A 2 2.23 10.37 -16.12
N LEU A 3 1.45 11.13 -15.34
CA LEU A 3 1.95 11.73 -14.12
C LEU A 3 2.60 10.62 -13.29
N ASN A 4 3.76 10.91 -12.70
CA ASN A 4 4.49 10.02 -11.80
C ASN A 4 4.34 10.60 -10.37
N ILE A 5 4.14 9.77 -9.35
CA ILE A 5 4.03 10.22 -7.94
C ILE A 5 5.12 9.55 -7.10
N SER A 6 5.85 10.29 -6.27
CA SER A 6 6.85 9.71 -5.36
C SER A 6 6.21 9.20 -4.06
N LEU A 7 6.92 8.37 -3.28
CA LEU A 7 6.46 8.01 -1.93
C LEU A 7 6.22 9.27 -1.09
N LYS A 8 7.13 10.25 -1.15
CA LYS A 8 7.00 11.54 -0.47
C LYS A 8 5.70 12.25 -0.85
N THR A 9 5.41 12.35 -2.16
CA THR A 9 4.15 12.97 -2.62
C THR A 9 2.91 12.20 -2.16
N LEU A 10 2.94 10.86 -2.16
CA LEU A 10 1.84 10.04 -1.66
C LEU A 10 1.59 10.26 -0.17
N VAL A 11 2.65 10.22 0.65
CA VAL A 11 2.54 10.46 2.10
C VAL A 11 2.06 11.89 2.38
N ASN A 12 2.60 12.89 1.68
CA ASN A 12 2.21 14.28 1.87
C ASN A 12 0.75 14.55 1.48
N THR A 13 0.25 13.90 0.44
CA THR A 13 -1.15 14.06 -0.02
C THR A 13 -2.15 13.09 0.62
N SER A 14 -1.68 12.19 1.48
CA SER A 14 -2.52 11.27 2.26
C SER A 14 -3.03 11.92 3.54
N ASP A 15 -4.15 11.44 4.05
CA ASP A 15 -4.65 11.76 5.40
C ASP A 15 -4.18 10.74 6.43
N PHE A 16 -3.87 9.52 5.99
CA PHE A 16 -3.29 8.46 6.80
C PHE A 16 -2.15 7.74 6.08
N THR A 17 -1.07 7.45 6.79
CA THR A 17 0.00 6.54 6.36
C THR A 17 0.42 5.67 7.55
N GLY A 18 0.36 4.35 7.41
CA GLY A 18 0.61 3.45 8.54
C GLY A 18 0.60 1.97 8.20
N VAL A 19 0.89 1.15 9.21
CA VAL A 19 0.68 -0.29 9.20
C VAL A 19 -0.69 -0.58 9.75
N VAL A 20 -1.46 -1.38 9.04
CA VAL A 20 -2.80 -1.82 9.42
C VAL A 20 -2.88 -3.33 9.50
N GLU A 21 -3.72 -3.81 10.39
CA GLU A 21 -4.14 -5.21 10.47
C GLU A 21 -5.55 -5.36 9.88
N VAL A 22 -5.68 -6.19 8.85
CA VAL A 22 -6.96 -6.57 8.25
C VAL A 22 -7.66 -7.58 9.16
N ILE A 23 -8.87 -7.22 9.58
CA ILE A 23 -9.73 -8.00 10.47
C ILE A 23 -10.75 -8.81 9.66
N ASP A 24 -11.32 -8.18 8.64
CA ASP A 24 -12.37 -8.76 7.81
C ASP A 24 -12.24 -8.31 6.35
N VAL A 25 -12.66 -9.19 5.44
CA VAL A 25 -12.65 -8.99 4.00
C VAL A 25 -13.96 -9.48 3.42
N LYS A 26 -14.83 -8.56 3.00
CA LYS A 26 -16.10 -8.88 2.33
C LYS A 26 -15.99 -8.63 0.84
N LYS A 27 -16.32 -9.63 0.02
CA LYS A 27 -16.38 -9.46 -1.44
C LYS A 27 -17.69 -8.80 -1.85
N ASP A 28 -17.60 -7.87 -2.78
CA ASP A 28 -18.74 -7.24 -3.47
C ASP A 28 -18.48 -7.25 -4.99
N ASP A 29 -19.47 -7.65 -5.77
CA ASP A 29 -19.30 -7.84 -7.21
C ASP A 29 -19.10 -6.53 -7.99
N LYS A 30 -19.50 -5.38 -7.43
CA LYS A 30 -19.34 -4.06 -8.06
C LYS A 30 -18.06 -3.36 -7.59
N CYS A 31 -17.76 -3.46 -6.30
CA CYS A 31 -16.75 -2.63 -5.64
C CYS A 31 -15.43 -3.38 -5.37
N GLY A 32 -15.40 -4.71 -5.54
CA GLY A 32 -14.23 -5.55 -5.27
C GLY A 32 -14.27 -6.14 -3.86
N TYR A 33 -13.45 -5.61 -2.95
CA TYR A 33 -13.29 -6.15 -1.60
C TYR A 33 -13.37 -5.03 -0.57
N LEU A 34 -14.34 -5.08 0.33
CA LEU A 34 -14.41 -4.21 1.50
C LEU A 34 -13.47 -4.75 2.56
N ILE A 35 -12.49 -3.94 2.93
CA ILE A 35 -11.51 -4.23 3.96
C ILE A 35 -11.90 -3.50 5.23
N THR A 36 -11.99 -4.24 6.33
CA THR A 36 -12.06 -3.69 7.69
C THR A 36 -10.69 -3.87 8.34
N ALA A 37 -10.10 -2.78 8.81
CA ALA A 37 -8.75 -2.81 9.36
C ALA A 37 -8.56 -1.89 10.57
N ASN A 38 -7.69 -2.31 11.49
CA ASN A 38 -7.22 -1.52 12.62
C ASN A 38 -5.80 -0.99 12.36
N SER A 39 -5.50 0.21 12.84
CA SER A 39 -4.11 0.70 12.85
C SER A 39 -3.28 -0.10 13.85
N LEU A 40 -2.12 -0.60 13.41
CA LEU A 40 -1.08 -1.14 14.29
C LEU A 40 0.02 -0.10 14.56
N LYS A 41 0.32 0.73 13.55
CA LYS A 41 1.33 1.78 13.64
C LYS A 41 0.94 2.91 12.71
N SER A 42 0.88 4.12 13.23
CA SER A 42 0.60 5.32 12.44
C SER A 42 1.88 6.13 12.26
N PHE A 43 2.20 6.49 11.02
CA PHE A 43 3.21 7.51 10.73
C PHE A 43 2.56 8.86 10.54
N LYS A 44 1.44 8.93 9.81
CA LYS A 44 0.67 10.15 9.59
C LYS A 44 -0.80 9.88 9.84
N GLY A 45 -1.46 10.80 10.52
CA GLY A 45 -2.88 10.71 10.86
C GLY A 45 -3.20 9.56 11.81
N GLU A 46 -4.47 9.42 12.16
CA GLU A 46 -4.96 8.33 12.98
C GLU A 46 -6.19 7.71 12.35
N ILE A 47 -6.29 6.38 12.46
CA ILE A 47 -7.47 5.64 12.06
C ILE A 47 -7.82 4.64 13.16
N VAL A 48 -9.10 4.61 13.52
CA VAL A 48 -9.67 3.61 14.42
C VAL A 48 -10.75 2.90 13.64
N ASN A 49 -10.55 1.60 13.39
CA ASN A 49 -11.51 0.73 12.70
C ASN A 49 -12.02 1.30 11.36
N SER A 50 -11.13 1.35 10.36
CA SER A 50 -11.43 1.92 9.04
C SER A 50 -11.95 0.89 8.06
N HIS A 51 -12.85 1.36 7.20
CA HIS A 51 -13.45 0.58 6.11
C HIS A 51 -13.10 1.23 4.76
N PHE A 52 -12.46 0.45 3.89
CA PHE A 52 -12.06 0.94 2.56
C PHE A 52 -12.11 -0.18 1.52
N TRP A 53 -12.24 0.21 0.25
CA TRP A 53 -12.42 -0.75 -0.84
C TRP A 53 -11.08 -1.03 -1.55
N VAL A 54 -10.76 -2.29 -1.74
CA VAL A 54 -9.67 -2.75 -2.62
C VAL A 54 -10.31 -3.39 -3.85
N ARG A 55 -10.01 -2.87 -5.05
CA ARG A 55 -10.58 -3.41 -6.28
C ARG A 55 -9.88 -4.70 -6.72
N ASN A 56 -8.56 -4.69 -6.63
CA ASN A 56 -7.75 -5.76 -7.15
C ASN A 56 -7.52 -6.84 -6.09
N LYS A 57 -8.08 -8.03 -6.32
CA LYS A 57 -7.83 -9.20 -5.46
C LYS A 57 -6.35 -9.50 -5.29
N ASN A 58 -5.50 -9.05 -6.22
CA ASN A 58 -4.08 -9.36 -6.20
C ASN A 58 -3.29 -8.61 -5.13
N ASP A 59 -3.86 -7.53 -4.61
CA ASP A 59 -3.29 -6.77 -3.50
C ASP A 59 -3.72 -7.36 -2.15
N LEU A 60 -4.54 -8.41 -2.16
CA LEU A 60 -4.94 -9.19 -0.98
C LEU A 60 -4.28 -10.58 -1.07
N ILE A 61 -3.24 -10.80 -0.27
CA ILE A 61 -2.58 -12.09 -0.18
C ILE A 61 -3.40 -13.00 0.74
N LYS A 62 -3.62 -14.25 0.32
CA LYS A 62 -4.37 -15.22 1.12
C LYS A 62 -3.70 -15.41 2.48
N ASN A 63 -4.51 -15.42 3.55
CA ASN A 63 -4.07 -15.56 4.94
C ASN A 63 -3.13 -14.44 5.45
N HIS A 64 -3.02 -13.33 4.72
CA HIS A 64 -2.15 -12.21 5.08
C HIS A 64 -2.95 -11.13 5.80
N LYS A 65 -2.48 -10.71 6.99
CA LYS A 65 -3.21 -9.74 7.83
C LYS A 65 -2.57 -8.36 7.89
N LYS A 66 -1.25 -8.23 7.73
CA LYS A 66 -0.53 -6.96 7.93
C LYS A 66 -0.24 -6.26 6.61
N TYR A 67 -0.62 -4.99 6.51
CA TYR A 67 -0.45 -4.20 5.30
C TYR A 67 0.09 -2.82 5.63
N PHE A 68 0.92 -2.28 4.75
CA PHE A 68 1.23 -0.86 4.70
C PHE A 68 0.19 -0.15 3.86
N ALA A 69 -0.44 0.89 4.40
CA ALA A 69 -1.54 1.61 3.79
C ALA A 69 -1.26 3.11 3.74
N ILE A 70 -1.54 3.72 2.58
CA ILE A 70 -1.53 5.17 2.36
C ILE A 70 -2.94 5.56 1.90
N LEU A 71 -3.68 6.25 2.74
CA LEU A 71 -5.12 6.48 2.56
C LEU A 71 -5.46 7.98 2.58
N LYS A 72 -6.38 8.39 1.73
CA LYS A 72 -7.10 9.67 1.83
C LYS A 72 -8.35 9.52 2.68
N ARG A 73 -8.82 10.61 3.26
CA ARG A 73 -10.03 10.66 4.09
C ARG A 73 -11.27 10.24 3.32
N SER A 74 -11.33 10.54 2.02
CA SER A 74 -12.38 9.99 1.16
C SER A 74 -12.38 8.46 1.22
N GLN A 75 -11.23 7.83 1.01
CA GLN A 75 -11.07 6.37 0.96
C GLN A 75 -11.47 5.64 2.25
N MET A 76 -11.51 6.32 3.39
CA MET A 76 -11.83 5.71 4.69
C MET A 76 -13.33 5.74 5.04
N ARG A 77 -14.20 6.27 4.17
CA ARG A 77 -15.64 6.43 4.44
C ARG A 77 -16.51 5.20 4.08
N GLY A 78 -15.94 4.08 3.62
CA GLY A 78 -16.69 2.88 3.20
C GLY A 78 -17.64 3.01 1.98
N ILE A 79 -17.77 4.18 1.34
CA ILE A 79 -18.63 4.40 0.16
C ILE A 79 -18.00 3.77 -1.10
N CYS A 80 -18.74 2.88 -1.77
CA CYS A 80 -18.30 2.25 -3.01
C CYS A 80 -17.96 3.28 -4.11
N ASN A 81 -17.00 2.96 -4.98
CA ASN A 81 -16.46 3.77 -6.08
C ASN A 81 -15.70 5.05 -5.69
N GLN A 82 -16.07 5.72 -4.60
CA GLN A 82 -15.36 6.91 -4.10
C GLN A 82 -14.11 6.53 -3.30
N ASN A 83 -14.09 5.30 -2.78
CA ASN A 83 -13.13 4.87 -1.77
C ASN A 83 -12.28 3.69 -2.23
N LEU A 84 -12.25 3.46 -3.54
CA LEU A 84 -11.41 2.45 -4.15
C LEU A 84 -9.94 2.86 -3.97
N LEU A 85 -9.18 1.99 -3.33
CA LEU A 85 -7.74 2.06 -3.36
C LEU A 85 -7.28 1.83 -4.79
N SER A 86 -6.46 2.76 -5.27
CA SER A 86 -5.80 2.61 -6.55
C SER A 86 -4.92 1.37 -6.44
N SER A 87 -5.26 0.36 -7.22
CA SER A 87 -4.68 -0.99 -7.21
C SER A 87 -4.57 -1.48 -8.66
N GLY A 88 -3.97 -0.65 -9.53
CA GLY A 88 -3.78 -0.92 -10.95
C GLY A 88 -3.62 0.34 -11.82
N LYS A 89 -2.83 0.23 -12.91
CA LYS A 89 -2.41 1.23 -13.94
C LYS A 89 -2.04 2.67 -13.52
N ARG A 90 -2.34 3.14 -12.31
CA ARG A 90 -1.98 4.47 -11.85
C ARG A 90 -1.14 4.44 -10.57
N TYR A 91 -1.53 3.90 -9.41
CA TYR A 91 -0.62 3.73 -8.25
C TYR A 91 -1.10 2.59 -7.34
N GLN A 92 -0.22 1.93 -6.57
CA GLN A 92 -0.61 1.04 -5.46
C GLN A 92 -0.50 1.84 -4.15
N THR A 93 -1.50 1.76 -3.28
CA THR A 93 -1.48 2.45 -1.98
C THR A 93 -1.77 1.54 -0.79
N PHE A 94 -1.81 0.23 -1.05
CA PHE A 94 -2.08 -0.81 -0.08
C PHE A 94 -1.19 -2.01 -0.40
N PHE A 95 -0.29 -2.34 0.51
CA PHE A 95 0.83 -3.24 0.25
C PHE A 95 0.96 -4.30 1.35
N PRO A 96 0.95 -5.60 1.02
CA PRO A 96 1.21 -6.65 2.00
C PRO A 96 2.60 -6.51 2.64
N ILE A 97 2.69 -6.67 3.97
CA ILE A 97 3.97 -6.76 4.70
C ILE A 97 4.31 -8.20 5.03
N LYS A 98 5.34 -8.78 4.42
CA LYS A 98 5.77 -10.18 4.63
C LYS A 98 7.03 -10.25 5.48
N ASP A 99 7.09 -11.25 6.36
CA ASP A 99 8.29 -11.62 7.10
C ASP A 99 8.99 -12.80 6.41
N MET A 100 10.27 -12.65 6.10
CA MET A 100 11.15 -13.68 5.55
C MET A 100 12.52 -13.68 6.25
N GLY A 101 12.53 -13.50 7.58
CA GLY A 101 13.74 -13.24 8.39
C GLY A 101 14.06 -11.75 8.51
N GLU A 102 13.47 -10.94 7.63
CA GLU A 102 13.36 -9.48 7.71
C GLU A 102 11.94 -9.10 7.22
N LEU A 103 11.48 -7.91 7.61
CA LEU A 103 10.19 -7.38 7.14
C LEU A 103 10.35 -6.73 5.75
N TYR A 104 9.42 -7.06 4.85
CA TYR A 104 9.36 -6.52 3.49
C TYR A 104 7.96 -6.03 3.13
N ILE A 105 7.92 -4.99 2.30
CA ILE A 105 6.70 -4.63 1.57
C ILE A 105 6.68 -5.37 0.23
N LEU A 106 5.57 -6.03 -0.08
CA LEU A 106 5.33 -6.64 -1.38
C LEU A 106 4.56 -5.66 -2.26
N ALA A 107 5.16 -5.26 -3.37
CA ALA A 107 4.46 -4.50 -4.41
C ALA A 107 4.47 -5.28 -5.72
N ASN A 108 3.45 -5.07 -6.55
CA ASN A 108 3.51 -5.54 -7.93
C ASN A 108 4.73 -4.90 -8.62
N ARG A 109 5.39 -5.61 -9.55
CA ARG A 109 6.63 -5.15 -10.23
C ARG A 109 6.56 -3.71 -10.75
N GLY A 110 5.40 -3.26 -11.23
CA GLY A 110 5.18 -1.90 -11.73
C GLY A 110 4.80 -0.85 -10.68
N SER A 111 4.86 -1.16 -9.39
CA SER A 111 4.27 -0.38 -8.30
C SER A 111 5.25 -0.01 -7.18
N PHE A 112 6.56 -0.18 -7.38
CA PHE A 112 7.57 0.24 -6.40
C PHE A 112 7.94 1.73 -6.50
N MET A 113 8.00 2.40 -5.34
CA MET A 113 8.19 3.86 -5.22
C MET A 113 9.68 4.24 -5.31
N ALA A 114 9.99 5.30 -6.06
CA ALA A 114 11.35 5.86 -6.14
C ALA A 114 11.72 6.68 -4.88
N SER A 115 13.02 6.75 -4.59
CA SER A 115 13.60 7.46 -3.43
C SER A 115 13.80 8.96 -3.63
N SER A 116 13.62 9.50 -4.83
CA SER A 116 13.83 10.94 -5.14
C SER A 116 12.72 11.53 -6.00
N ASP A 117 12.62 12.87 -5.98
CA ASP A 117 11.68 13.67 -6.80
C ASP A 117 12.09 13.71 -8.30
N SER A 118 13.12 12.95 -8.69
CA SER A 118 13.54 12.72 -10.07
C SER A 118 13.00 11.38 -10.62
N ILE A 119 11.80 11.45 -11.19
CA ILE A 119 11.25 10.56 -12.24
C ILE A 119 11.07 9.04 -11.89
N SER A 120 9.83 8.57 -12.10
CA SER A 120 9.37 7.19 -12.40
C SER A 120 9.27 6.13 -11.29
N TYR A 121 8.18 5.34 -11.36
CA TYR A 121 8.08 3.99 -10.78
C TYR A 121 9.00 3.04 -11.55
N TYR A 122 10.29 3.08 -11.24
CA TYR A 122 11.27 2.05 -11.61
C TYR A 122 11.97 1.56 -10.32
N PRO A 123 12.35 0.28 -10.22
CA PRO A 123 12.87 -0.35 -9.01
C PRO A 123 14.25 0.20 -8.64
N VAL A 124 14.31 1.32 -7.93
CA VAL A 124 15.58 1.93 -7.49
C VAL A 124 15.39 2.58 -6.12
N GLY A 125 16.31 2.27 -5.20
CA GLY A 125 16.33 2.73 -3.81
C GLY A 125 15.95 1.61 -2.84
N TYR A 126 14.66 1.35 -2.71
CA TYR A 126 14.11 0.50 -1.64
C TYR A 126 13.90 -0.97 -2.01
N VAL A 127 14.10 -1.37 -3.28
CA VAL A 127 13.88 -2.75 -3.73
C VAL A 127 15.12 -3.60 -3.41
N LYS A 128 14.93 -4.72 -2.70
CA LYS A 128 15.98 -5.71 -2.43
C LYS A 128 16.01 -6.81 -3.49
N ILE A 129 14.85 -7.44 -3.75
CA ILE A 129 14.73 -8.67 -4.57
C ILE A 129 13.45 -8.61 -5.41
N ILE A 130 13.45 -9.25 -6.58
CA ILE A 130 12.26 -9.54 -7.39
C ILE A 130 12.06 -11.06 -7.40
N GLN A 131 10.87 -11.55 -7.07
CA GLN A 131 10.57 -12.99 -7.02
C GLN A 131 9.15 -13.29 -7.47
N VAL A 132 8.94 -14.51 -7.96
CA VAL A 132 7.60 -15.06 -8.18
C VAL A 132 7.04 -15.62 -6.87
N VAL A 133 5.92 -15.07 -6.40
CA VAL A 133 5.14 -15.58 -5.25
C VAL A 133 3.70 -15.79 -5.73
N ASP A 134 3.12 -16.95 -5.45
CA ASP A 134 1.75 -17.30 -5.87
C ASP A 134 1.49 -17.02 -7.37
N GLN A 135 2.42 -17.47 -8.22
CA GLN A 135 2.39 -17.31 -9.68
C GLN A 135 2.48 -15.86 -10.18
N ARG A 136 3.00 -14.92 -9.36
CA ARG A 136 3.12 -13.50 -9.72
C ARG A 136 4.46 -12.90 -9.36
N ILE A 137 4.94 -11.97 -10.20
CA ILE A 137 6.21 -11.27 -9.97
C ILE A 137 5.99 -10.10 -8.99
N TYR A 138 6.54 -10.24 -7.79
CA TYR A 138 6.57 -9.20 -6.75
C TYR A 138 7.97 -8.61 -6.61
N ALA A 139 8.02 -7.32 -6.30
CA ALA A 139 9.22 -6.65 -5.81
C ALA A 139 9.16 -6.53 -4.29
N PHE A 140 10.25 -6.87 -3.62
CA PHE A 140 10.41 -6.83 -2.17
C PHE A 140 11.09 -5.54 -1.75
N GLY A 141 10.34 -4.69 -1.07
CA GLY A 141 10.80 -3.45 -0.48
C GLY A 141 11.39 -3.64 0.90
N LYS A 142 12.58 -3.11 1.15
CA LYS A 142 13.20 -3.09 2.48
C LYS A 142 12.36 -2.23 3.42
N TRP A 143 11.55 -2.85 4.29
CA TRP A 143 10.60 -2.13 5.15
C TRP A 143 11.28 -1.03 5.96
N LYS A 144 12.44 -1.33 6.54
CA LYS A 144 13.16 -0.40 7.40
C LYS A 144 13.59 0.88 6.67
N GLU A 145 14.06 0.78 5.43
CA GLU A 145 14.45 1.96 4.64
C GLU A 145 13.24 2.82 4.25
N ILE A 146 12.09 2.20 3.97
CA ILE A 146 10.84 2.90 3.67
C ILE A 146 10.33 3.61 4.92
N GLU A 147 10.35 2.93 6.06
CA GLU A 147 9.99 3.50 7.35
C GLU A 147 10.85 4.74 7.67
N ASP A 148 12.18 4.62 7.56
CA ASP A 148 13.11 5.70 7.84
C ASP A 148 12.92 6.88 6.86
N ALA A 149 12.59 6.60 5.60
CA ALA A 149 12.27 7.63 4.61
C ALA A 149 10.99 8.40 4.96
N ILE A 150 9.94 7.71 5.41
CA ILE A 150 8.67 8.33 5.82
C ILE A 150 8.89 9.29 6.98
N LEU A 151 9.68 8.90 7.98
CA LEU A 151 9.97 9.73 9.14
C LEU A 151 10.76 10.99 8.79
N LYS A 152 11.57 10.98 7.73
CA LYS A 152 12.29 12.18 7.23
C LYS A 152 11.40 13.19 6.53
N PHE A 153 10.18 12.81 6.14
CA PHE A 153 9.24 13.73 5.48
C PHE A 153 8.42 14.56 6.47
N GLN A 154 8.52 14.25 7.77
CA GLN A 154 7.83 14.92 8.87
C GLN A 154 8.64 16.11 9.39
#